data_AF-A0A0R1Q5W7-F1
#
_entry.id   AF-A0A0R1Q5W7-F1
#
_cell.length_a   1.000
_cell.length_b   1.000
_cell.length_c   1.000
_cell.angle_alpha   90.00
_cell.angle_beta   90.00
_cell.angle_gamma   90.00
#
_symmetry.space_group_name_H-M   'P 1'
#
loop_
_entity.id
_entity.type
_entity.pdbx_description
1 polymer ?
#
loop_
_entity_poly.entity_id
_entity_poly.type
_entity_poly.pdbx_seq_one_letter_code
_entity_poly.pdbx_strand_id
1 'polypeptide(L)' 'MEHWWADFKSIWLAHSPQPQTFEDLEQLVTEGIDYFTHSFISGKRNDLTAAEYRFGKAN' A
#
# COMPACT_ATOMS: atom_id res chain seq x y z
N MET A 1 4.94 -5.99 9.70
CA MET A 1 4.02 -6.11 8.54
C MET A 1 2.68 -5.48 8.87
N GLU A 2 1.98 -5.92 9.92
CA GLU A 2 0.63 -5.45 10.27
C GLU A 2 0.53 -3.94 10.59
N HIS A 3 1.46 -3.39 11.37
CA HIS A 3 1.40 -1.96 11.73
C HIS A 3 1.56 -1.01 10.53
N TRP A 4 2.47 -1.30 9.60
CA TRP A 4 2.69 -0.43 8.43
C TRP A 4 1.54 -0.48 7.43
N TRP A 5 0.90 -1.64 7.31
CA TRP A 5 -0.28 -1.80 6.48
C TRP A 5 -1.49 -1.06 7.07
N ALA A 6 -1.66 -1.08 8.40
CA ALA A 6 -2.71 -0.34 9.08
C ALA A 6 -2.55 1.19 8.95
N ASP A 7 -1.34 1.71 9.13
CA ASP A 7 -1.01 3.12 8.89
C ASP A 7 -1.30 3.50 7.42
N PHE A 8 -0.81 2.69 6.47
CA PHE A 8 -1.03 2.93 5.05
C PHE A 8 -2.51 2.98 4.69
N LYS A 9 -3.32 2.02 5.14
CA LYS A 9 -4.77 2.01 4.85
C LYS A 9 -5.45 3.30 5.30
N SER A 10 -5.11 3.78 6.49
CA SER A 10 -5.72 4.99 7.04
C SER A 10 -5.39 6.22 6.18
N ILE A 11 -4.14 6.33 5.72
CA ILE A 11 -3.71 7.41 4.83
C ILE A 11 -4.33 7.24 3.44
N TRP A 12 -4.30 6.04 2.87
CA TRP A 12 -4.84 5.73 1.54
C TRP A 12 -6.32 6.08 1.46
N LEU A 13 -7.12 5.64 2.42
CA LEU A 13 -8.55 5.94 2.46
C LEU A 13 -8.84 7.41 2.72
N ALA A 14 -8.03 8.12 3.51
CA ALA A 14 -8.19 9.55 3.74
C ALA A 14 -7.85 10.42 2.51
N HIS A 15 -6.93 9.96 1.66
CA HIS A 15 -6.50 10.65 0.45
C HIS A 15 -7.28 10.23 -0.81
N SER A 16 -8.04 9.14 -0.74
CA SER A 16 -8.78 8.60 -1.87
C SER A 16 -10.18 9.17 -1.95
N PRO A 17 -10.72 9.37 -3.17
CA PRO A 17 -12.12 9.69 -3.34
C PRO A 17 -12.99 8.56 -2.77
N GLN A 18 -14.11 8.93 -2.15
CA GLN A 18 -15.02 7.94 -1.58
C GLN A 18 -15.68 7.12 -2.70
N PRO A 19 -15.46 5.79 -2.75
CA PRO A 19 -16.04 4.95 -3.78
C PRO A 19 -17.57 4.98 -3.68
N GLN A 20 -18.24 5.08 -4.83
CA GLN A 20 -19.70 5.15 -4.92
C GLN A 20 -20.32 3.78 -5.17
N THR A 21 -19.55 2.88 -5.77
CA THR A 21 -19.96 1.50 -6.07
C THR A 21 -19.02 0.50 -5.41
N PHE A 22 -19.46 -0.76 -5.36
CA PHE A 22 -18.62 -1.86 -4.89
C PHE A 22 -17.41 -2.08 -5.82
N GLU A 23 -17.60 -1.93 -7.13
CA GLU A 23 -16.51 -2.04 -8.12
C GLU A 23 -15.45 -0.96 -7.91
N ASP A 24 -15.87 0.29 -7.62
CA ASP A 24 -14.92 1.37 -7.29
C ASP A 24 -14.14 1.06 -6.00
N LEU A 25 -14.80 0.44 -5.01
CA LEU A 25 -14.14 0.04 -3.77
C LEU A 25 -13.13 -1.10 -4.02
N GLU A 26 -13.49 -2.11 -4.81
CA GLU A 26 -12.56 -3.19 -5.17
C GLU A 26 -11.36 -2.67 -5.95
N GLN A 27 -11.58 -1.77 -6.90
CA GLN A 27 -10.52 -1.12 -7.66
C GLN A 27 -9.61 -0.32 -6.72
N LEU A 28 -10.18 0.49 -5.83
CA LEU A 28 -9.43 1.31 -4.86
C LEU A 28 -8.57 0.47 -3.91
N VAL A 29 -9.09 -0.67 -3.46
CA VAL A 29 -8.35 -1.61 -2.61
C VAL A 29 -7.23 -2.29 -3.40
N THR A 30 -7.50 -2.72 -4.62
CA THR A 30 -6.51 -3.37 -5.50
C THR A 30 -5.33 -2.44 -5.79
N GLU A 31 -5.62 -1.19 -6.17
CA GLU A 31 -4.62 -0.16 -6.39
C GLU A 31 -3.83 0.16 -5.13
N GLY A 32 -4.49 0.24 -3.98
CA GLY A 32 -3.82 0.46 -2.69
C GLY A 32 -2.86 -0.69 -2.33
N ILE A 33 -3.24 -1.93 -2.59
CA ILE A 33 -2.39 -3.11 -2.35
C ILE A 33 -1.17 -3.06 -3.27
N ASP A 34 -1.35 -2.80 -4.56
CA ASP A 34 -0.24 -2.71 -5.51
C ASP A 34 0.73 -1.58 -5.14
N TYR A 35 0.19 -0.39 -4.87
CA TYR A 35 0.98 0.76 -4.47
C TYR A 35 1.75 0.49 -3.18
N PHE A 36 1.12 -0.08 -2.15
CA PHE A 36 1.81 -0.43 -0.92
C PHE A 36 2.93 -1.45 -1.13
N THR A 37 2.71 -2.38 -2.05
CA THR A 37 3.63 -3.49 -2.31
C THR A 37 4.85 -3.03 -3.08
N HIS A 38 4.66 -2.20 -4.11
CA HIS A 38 5.69 -1.87 -5.09
C HIS A 38 6.20 -0.43 -5.03
N SER A 39 5.46 0.51 -4.44
CA SER A 39 5.79 1.95 -4.50
C SER A 39 5.95 2.61 -3.13
N PHE A 40 5.17 2.18 -2.13
CA PHE A 40 5.24 2.77 -0.79
C PHE A 40 6.56 2.40 -0.11
N ILE A 41 7.41 3.39 0.11
CA ILE A 41 8.68 3.24 0.82
C ILE A 41 8.48 3.73 2.26
N SER A 42 8.90 2.93 3.23
CA SER A 42 8.81 3.28 4.65
C SER A 42 10.21 3.32 5.24
N GLY A 43 10.57 4.41 5.91
CA GLY A 43 11.81 4.49 6.69
C GLY A 43 11.88 3.45 7.81
N LYS A 44 10.73 2.94 8.26
CA LYS A 44 10.66 1.80 9.20
C LYS A 44 11.00 0.45 8.56
N ARG A 45 11.12 0.40 7.22
CA ARG A 45 11.45 -0.77 6.41
C ARG A 45 12.76 -0.56 5.64
N ASN A 46 13.74 0.12 6.25
CA ASN A 46 15.06 0.40 5.67
C ASN A 46 14.97 1.11 4.30
N ASP A 47 13.98 1.97 4.10
CA ASP A 47 13.72 2.66 2.84
C ASP A 47 13.50 1.71 1.64
N LEU A 48 12.96 0.52 1.91
CA LEU A 48 12.55 -0.47 0.91
C LEU A 48 11.03 -0.47 0.73
N THR A 49 10.56 -0.96 -0.43
CA THR A 49 9.17 -1.35 -0.74
C THR A 49 8.80 -2.70 -0.09
N ALA A 50 7.51 -3.07 -0.07
CA ALA A 50 7.09 -4.29 0.66
C ALA A 50 7.59 -5.54 -0.02
N ALA A 51 7.57 -5.51 -1.36
CA ALA A 51 8.18 -6.50 -2.20
C ALA A 51 9.68 -6.59 -1.93
N GLU A 52 10.42 -5.48 -1.98
CA GLU A 52 11.87 -5.49 -1.75
C GLU A 52 12.27 -5.99 -0.36
N TYR A 53 11.51 -5.66 0.67
CA TYR A 53 11.78 -6.18 2.02
C TYR A 53 11.50 -7.68 2.15
N ARG A 54 10.50 -8.22 1.44
CA ARG A 54 10.13 -9.63 1.50
C ARG A 54 10.96 -10.52 0.59
N PHE A 55 11.28 -10.04 -0.60
CA PHE A 55 11.89 -10.83 -1.68
C PHE A 55 13.32 -10.39 -1.99
N GLY A 56 13.83 -9.34 -1.34
CA GLY A 56 15.10 -8.70 -1.66
C GLY A 56 14.93 -7.67 -2.79
N LYS A 57 15.88 -6.74 -2.90
CA LYS A 57 15.98 -5.88 -4.09
C LYS A 57 16.33 -6.74 -5.30
N ALA A 58 15.58 -6.61 -6.38
CA ALA A 58 16.03 -7.11 -7.67
C ALA A 58 17.32 -6.32 -8.03
N ASN A 59 18.44 -7.04 -8.12
CA ASN A 59 19.74 -6.49 -8.50
C ASN A 59 19.77 -6.12 -9.98
#